data_AF-A0A1C6TFN1-F1
#
_entry.id   AF-A0A1C6TFN1-F1
#
_cell.length_a   1.000
_cell.length_b   1.000
_cell.length_c   1.000
_cell.angle_alpha   90.00
_cell.angle_beta   90.00
_cell.angle_gamma   90.00
#
_symmetry.space_group_name_H-M   'P 1'
#
loop_
_entity.id
_entity.type
_entity.pdbx_description
1 polymer ?
#
loop_
_entity_poly.entity_id
_entity_poly.type
_entity_poly.pdbx_seq_one_letter_code
_entity_poly.pdbx_strand_id
1 'polypeptide(L)'
;MTRRIGRITCALLLTMPLLTATPAWAAGPGDLVARDIHPAGWMSSSASDVNERGEVIITATKMVDFEIQPPLGYIWRAGRHTPLRPLPGGTGSLARDINERGEVVGFCQSDLHPARPCLWRQGQPHDLGTLDERGTGTALAVNDKGEVVGDNQTYIRGGETRAFLWRRGVLIDLGGIGDRSAVGINNSSQVIGVHYTEAGRRAFLWQRGTLTDLGTLGGSESVPTDINERGQIVGTSTTADGIQHAFLWQDGRMIDLGTPSGESGAVAVNDRGQVTGWTNSANGVLGSFRWHRGVRTDFAGYLSDINERGWVAGTTTGDPRYALVWRNGRTVTGDPAAAVMVINNRGLLAGWTNTPGGNHATVWR
;
A
#
# COMPACT_ATOMS: atom_id res chain seq x y z
N MET A 1 9.80 10.30 -16.08
CA MET A 1 9.52 10.84 -14.73
C MET A 1 8.25 10.15 -14.31
N THR A 2 8.39 9.07 -13.56
CA THR A 2 7.38 8.01 -13.49
C THR A 2 7.74 7.18 -12.27
N ARG A 3 6.93 7.26 -11.22
CA ARG A 3 6.84 6.24 -10.17
C ARG A 3 5.73 6.50 -9.16
N ARG A 4 4.86 5.51 -8.98
CA ARG A 4 4.63 4.70 -7.77
C ARG A 4 3.41 3.83 -8.04
N ILE A 5 3.39 2.66 -7.43
CA ILE A 5 2.36 1.66 -7.63
C ILE A 5 1.57 1.62 -6.34
N GLY A 6 0.26 1.55 -6.47
CA GLY A 6 -0.68 1.30 -5.41
C GLY A 6 -0.22 0.20 -4.52
N ARG A 7 0.13 0.58 -3.31
CA ARG A 7 0.32 -0.40 -2.27
C ARG A 7 -1.03 -0.85 -1.83
N ILE A 8 -1.18 -2.17 -1.82
CA ILE A 8 -2.07 -2.80 -0.88
C ILE A 8 -1.62 -2.36 0.52
N THR A 9 -2.26 -1.30 1.04
CA THR A 9 -2.59 -1.27 2.46
C THR A 9 -3.65 -2.35 2.61
N CYS A 10 -3.20 -3.61 2.63
CA CYS A 10 -4.04 -4.67 3.15
C CYS A 10 -4.32 -4.18 4.55
N ALA A 11 -5.57 -4.24 4.96
CA ALA A 11 -5.91 -4.26 6.35
C ALA A 11 -5.35 -5.56 6.98
N LEU A 12 -4.02 -5.77 6.92
CA LEU A 12 -3.32 -6.27 8.08
C LEU A 12 -3.54 -5.18 9.12
N LEU A 13 -4.63 -5.35 9.85
CA LEU A 13 -4.62 -5.26 11.30
C LEU A 13 -3.34 -5.94 11.80
N LEU A 14 -2.20 -5.26 11.67
CA LEU A 14 -1.19 -5.36 12.69
C LEU A 14 -1.90 -4.77 13.89
N THR A 15 -2.38 -5.66 14.76
CA THR A 15 -2.49 -5.39 16.18
C THR A 15 -1.10 -4.96 16.63
N MET A 16 -0.77 -3.69 16.40
CA MET A 16 0.39 -3.05 16.99
C MET A 16 0.08 -3.01 18.48
N PRO A 17 0.78 -3.78 19.33
CA PRO A 17 0.56 -3.66 20.75
C PRO A 17 0.87 -2.21 21.16
N LEU A 18 -0.13 -1.53 21.72
CA LEU A 18 0.07 -0.34 22.52
C LEU A 18 0.92 -0.76 23.72
N LEU A 19 2.22 -0.49 23.67
CA LEU A 19 3.08 -0.58 24.83
C LEU A 19 3.86 0.72 25.00
N THR A 20 3.62 1.32 26.16
CA THR A 20 4.27 2.51 26.70
C THR A 20 5.66 2.14 27.24
N ALA A 21 6.71 2.74 26.69
CA ALA A 21 7.95 3.02 27.43
C ALA A 21 8.80 4.08 26.71
N THR A 22 9.26 5.08 27.45
CA THR A 22 10.17 6.19 27.07
C THR A 22 11.53 6.05 27.83
N PRO A 23 12.62 6.83 27.58
CA PRO A 23 12.70 8.26 27.23
C PRO A 23 12.87 8.49 25.71
N ALA A 24 12.04 9.28 25.05
CA ALA A 24 12.16 10.75 24.95
C ALA A 24 13.45 11.23 24.25
N TRP A 25 13.48 11.11 22.92
CA TRP A 25 13.84 12.31 22.16
C TRP A 25 12.56 13.12 22.08
N ALA A 26 12.49 14.19 22.86
CA ALA A 26 11.48 15.21 22.68
C ALA A 26 11.76 15.91 21.34
N ALA A 27 11.33 15.29 20.25
CA ALA A 27 11.09 16.01 19.02
C ALA A 27 9.84 16.86 19.28
N GLY A 28 10.05 18.13 19.66
CA GLY A 28 9.00 19.14 19.62
C GLY A 28 8.53 19.38 18.17
N PRO A 29 7.59 20.32 17.94
CA PRO A 29 7.12 20.66 16.60
C PRO A 29 8.32 21.08 15.74
N GLY A 30 8.74 20.18 14.85
CA GLY A 30 9.73 20.44 13.81
C GLY A 30 9.09 21.00 12.55
N ASP A 31 9.87 21.11 11.48
CA ASP A 31 9.49 21.83 10.25
C ASP A 31 8.29 21.26 9.49
N LEU A 32 7.84 20.02 9.78
CA LEU A 32 6.69 19.42 9.09
C LEU A 32 5.37 19.92 9.69
N VAL A 33 4.66 20.75 8.94
CA VAL A 33 3.38 21.32 9.39
C VAL A 33 2.22 20.47 8.90
N ALA A 34 1.34 20.05 9.82
CA ALA A 34 0.14 19.30 9.51
C ALA A 34 -0.92 20.20 8.88
N ARG A 35 -1.62 19.66 7.89
CA ARG A 35 -2.86 20.21 7.37
C ARG A 35 -3.92 19.12 7.40
N ASP A 36 -4.98 19.39 8.15
CA ASP A 36 -6.18 18.58 8.14
C ASP A 36 -6.85 18.64 6.76
N ILE A 37 -7.05 17.46 6.17
CA ILE A 37 -7.73 17.27 4.89
C ILE A 37 -8.95 16.36 5.05
N HIS A 38 -9.47 16.21 6.27
CA HIS A 38 -10.70 15.48 6.55
C HIS A 38 -11.89 16.04 5.75
N PRO A 39 -12.63 15.19 5.01
CA PRO A 39 -13.85 15.62 4.32
C PRO A 39 -14.98 15.94 5.31
N ALA A 40 -15.65 17.08 5.13
CA ALA A 40 -16.74 17.49 6.02
C ALA A 40 -17.92 16.49 6.04
N GLY A 41 -18.56 16.32 7.20
CA GLY A 41 -19.73 15.46 7.38
C GLY A 41 -19.43 13.96 7.56
N TRP A 42 -18.15 13.62 7.76
CA TRP A 42 -17.69 12.27 8.09
C TRP A 42 -17.19 12.22 9.53
N MET A 43 -17.14 11.02 10.12
CA MET A 43 -16.61 10.85 11.48
C MET A 43 -15.11 10.57 11.46
N SER A 44 -14.68 9.76 10.49
CA SER A 44 -13.29 9.32 10.39
C SER A 44 -12.85 9.30 8.94
N SER A 45 -11.56 9.45 8.71
CA SER A 45 -10.95 9.38 7.40
C SER A 45 -9.46 9.06 7.49
N SER A 46 -8.93 8.45 6.43
CA SER A 46 -7.50 8.19 6.28
C SER A 46 -7.06 8.50 4.86
N ALA A 47 -5.88 9.11 4.72
CA ALA A 47 -5.21 9.21 3.43
C ALA A 47 -4.30 7.99 3.22
N SER A 48 -4.35 7.39 2.02
CA SER A 48 -3.64 6.14 1.74
C SER A 48 -2.61 6.25 0.62
N ASP A 49 -2.74 7.20 -0.30
CA ASP A 49 -1.78 7.37 -1.40
C ASP A 49 -1.74 8.80 -1.95
N VAL A 50 -0.64 9.15 -2.63
CA VAL A 50 -0.36 10.49 -3.17
C VAL A 50 0.47 10.43 -4.44
N ASN A 51 0.01 11.13 -5.48
CA ASN A 51 0.78 11.27 -6.73
C ASN A 51 1.66 12.53 -6.77
N GLU A 52 2.45 12.70 -7.83
CA GLU A 52 3.33 13.88 -7.99
C GLU A 52 2.55 15.17 -8.23
N ARG A 53 1.29 15.10 -8.66
CA ARG A 53 0.44 16.30 -8.83
C ARG A 53 -0.08 16.85 -7.51
N GLY A 54 0.20 16.16 -6.40
CA GLY A 54 -0.27 16.48 -5.05
C GLY A 54 -1.73 16.10 -4.85
N GLU A 55 -2.24 15.15 -5.63
CA GLU A 55 -3.56 14.54 -5.41
C GLU A 55 -3.40 13.42 -4.40
N VAL A 56 -4.18 13.49 -3.32
CA VAL A 56 -4.17 12.53 -2.22
C VAL A 56 -5.49 11.79 -2.22
N ILE A 57 -5.46 10.46 -2.23
CA ILE A 57 -6.68 9.68 -2.05
C ILE A 57 -7.01 9.55 -0.56
N ILE A 58 -8.29 9.69 -0.23
CA ILE A 58 -8.82 9.63 1.12
C ILE A 58 -9.99 8.65 1.13
N THR A 59 -10.05 7.79 2.15
CA THR A 59 -11.27 7.03 2.47
C THR A 59 -11.90 7.66 3.70
N ALA A 60 -13.20 7.95 3.66
CA ALA A 60 -13.96 8.47 4.79
C ALA A 60 -15.07 7.51 5.22
N THR A 61 -15.29 7.40 6.53
CA THR A 61 -16.29 6.53 7.17
C THR A 61 -17.09 7.29 8.22
N LYS A 62 -18.33 6.86 8.43
CA LYS A 62 -19.22 7.42 9.46
C LYS A 62 -20.17 6.34 9.97
N MET A 63 -20.72 6.58 11.15
CA MET A 63 -21.79 5.81 11.74
C MET A 63 -23.00 6.72 11.93
N VAL A 64 -24.19 6.19 11.68
CA VAL A 64 -25.48 6.85 11.93
C VAL A 64 -26.33 5.83 12.67
N ASP A 65 -26.89 6.21 13.82
CA ASP A 65 -27.74 5.32 14.64
C ASP A 65 -27.13 3.93 14.93
N PHE A 66 -25.83 3.91 15.25
CA PHE A 66 -25.02 2.70 15.47
C PHE A 66 -24.80 1.81 14.24
N GLU A 67 -25.21 2.26 13.05
CA GLU A 67 -24.96 1.57 11.78
C GLU A 67 -23.80 2.20 11.01
N ILE A 68 -22.82 1.36 10.64
CA ILE A 68 -21.70 1.76 9.79
C ILE A 68 -22.23 2.07 8.40
N GLN A 69 -22.06 3.32 7.99
CA GLN A 69 -22.43 3.76 6.66
C GLN A 69 -21.36 3.32 5.66
N PRO A 70 -21.75 3.01 4.42
CA PRO A 70 -20.79 2.70 3.36
C PRO A 70 -19.72 3.81 3.23
N PRO A 71 -18.43 3.44 3.12
CA PRO A 71 -17.34 4.38 2.96
C PRO A 71 -17.45 5.16 1.65
N LEU A 72 -16.88 6.35 1.63
CA LEU A 72 -16.74 7.14 0.40
C LEU A 72 -15.30 7.59 0.21
N GLY A 73 -14.77 7.31 -0.98
CA GLY A 73 -13.48 7.78 -1.43
C GLY A 73 -13.50 9.25 -1.89
N TYR A 74 -12.38 9.95 -1.72
CA TYR A 74 -12.16 11.29 -2.24
C TYR A 74 -10.76 11.41 -2.86
N ILE A 75 -10.63 12.31 -3.83
CA ILE A 75 -9.35 12.92 -4.18
C ILE A 75 -9.31 14.29 -3.52
N TRP A 76 -8.32 14.54 -2.69
CA TRP A 76 -8.00 15.88 -2.20
C TRP A 76 -6.85 16.48 -3.01
N ARG A 77 -7.01 17.75 -3.40
CA ARG A 77 -5.93 18.54 -3.99
C ARG A 77 -6.13 20.02 -3.68
N ALA A 78 -5.11 20.65 -3.11
CA ALA A 78 -5.07 22.09 -2.87
C ALA A 78 -6.32 22.65 -2.16
N GLY A 79 -6.86 21.92 -1.17
CA GLY A 79 -8.03 22.34 -0.41
C GLY A 79 -9.39 21.97 -1.01
N ARG A 80 -9.42 21.28 -2.16
CA ARG A 80 -10.65 20.78 -2.77
C ARG A 80 -10.74 19.27 -2.66
N HIS A 81 -11.87 18.78 -2.18
CA HIS A 81 -12.26 17.37 -2.22
C HIS A 81 -13.11 17.08 -3.46
N THR A 82 -12.75 16.06 -4.22
CA THR A 82 -13.54 15.52 -5.32
C THR A 82 -14.00 14.11 -4.93
N PRO A 83 -15.31 13.86 -4.78
CA PRO A 83 -15.80 12.55 -4.38
C PRO A 83 -15.56 11.52 -5.49
N LEU A 84 -15.13 10.32 -5.10
CA LEU A 84 -15.03 9.14 -5.95
C LEU A 84 -16.36 8.42 -5.89
N ARG A 85 -17.32 8.82 -6.72
CA ARG A 85 -18.70 8.33 -6.63
C ARG A 85 -18.76 6.82 -6.88
N PRO A 86 -19.62 6.06 -6.17
CA PRO A 86 -19.88 4.67 -6.52
C PRO A 86 -20.52 4.57 -7.91
N LEU A 87 -20.51 3.37 -8.50
CA LEU A 87 -21.28 3.07 -9.72
C LEU A 87 -22.78 3.41 -9.54
N PRO A 88 -23.54 3.67 -10.61
CA PRO A 88 -24.98 3.91 -10.50
C PRO A 88 -25.70 2.82 -9.70
N GLY A 89 -26.45 3.23 -8.67
CA GLY A 89 -27.12 2.30 -7.73
C GLY A 89 -26.21 1.74 -6.63
N GLY A 90 -24.92 2.07 -6.63
CA GLY A 90 -23.98 1.71 -5.59
C GLY A 90 -24.04 2.65 -4.38
N THR A 91 -23.56 2.15 -3.24
CA THR A 91 -23.69 2.82 -1.94
C THR A 91 -22.37 3.28 -1.35
N GLY A 92 -21.24 2.68 -1.76
CA GLY A 92 -19.92 3.05 -1.23
C GLY A 92 -18.79 2.90 -2.24
N SER A 93 -17.66 3.55 -1.96
CA SER A 93 -16.43 3.43 -2.73
C SER A 93 -15.20 3.41 -1.82
N LEU A 94 -14.23 2.58 -2.20
CA LEU A 94 -12.97 2.44 -1.51
C LEU A 94 -11.84 2.57 -2.52
N ALA A 95 -11.09 3.67 -2.41
CA ALA A 95 -9.89 3.91 -3.22
C ALA A 95 -8.71 3.10 -2.69
N ARG A 96 -7.86 2.62 -3.59
CA ARG A 96 -6.66 1.83 -3.27
C ARG A 96 -5.39 2.49 -3.78
N ASP A 97 -5.43 3.08 -4.96
CA ASP A 97 -4.24 3.59 -5.66
C ASP A 97 -4.58 4.76 -6.59
N ILE A 98 -3.61 5.64 -6.85
CA ILE A 98 -3.69 6.74 -7.81
C ILE A 98 -2.42 6.85 -8.67
N ASN A 99 -2.58 6.88 -9.99
CA ASN A 99 -1.45 7.12 -10.90
C ASN A 99 -1.20 8.62 -11.17
N GLU A 100 -0.17 8.93 -11.97
CA GLU A 100 0.22 10.30 -12.33
C GLU A 100 -0.73 10.99 -13.31
N ARG A 101 -1.65 10.22 -13.91
CA ARG A 101 -2.77 10.76 -14.68
C ARG A 101 -3.95 11.13 -13.78
N GLY A 102 -3.89 10.82 -12.49
CA GLY A 102 -4.96 10.98 -11.50
C GLY A 102 -6.13 10.06 -11.75
N GLU A 103 -5.84 8.93 -12.39
CA GLU A 103 -6.73 7.79 -12.42
C GLU A 103 -6.60 7.09 -11.07
N VAL A 104 -7.73 6.92 -10.39
CA VAL A 104 -7.79 6.22 -9.10
C VAL A 104 -8.40 4.85 -9.33
N VAL A 105 -7.92 3.82 -8.66
CA VAL A 105 -8.52 2.49 -8.70
C VAL A 105 -8.88 1.99 -7.31
N GLY A 106 -9.73 0.98 -7.26
CA GLY A 106 -10.30 0.45 -6.02
C GLY A 106 -11.52 -0.40 -6.29
N PHE A 107 -12.52 -0.31 -5.42
CA PHE A 107 -13.80 -0.99 -5.66
C PHE A 107 -15.01 -0.15 -5.26
N CYS A 108 -16.12 -0.44 -5.92
CA CYS A 108 -17.43 0.11 -5.61
C CYS A 108 -18.29 -0.95 -4.91
N GLN A 109 -19.01 -0.53 -3.87
CA GLN A 109 -20.00 -1.34 -3.16
C GLN A 109 -21.41 -0.97 -3.61
N SER A 110 -22.33 -1.93 -3.53
CA SER A 110 -23.76 -1.69 -3.71
C SER A 110 -24.57 -2.62 -2.81
N ASP A 111 -25.81 -2.24 -2.54
CA ASP A 111 -26.74 -3.06 -1.75
C ASP A 111 -27.27 -4.26 -2.54
N LEU A 112 -27.14 -4.22 -3.87
CA LEU A 112 -27.69 -5.21 -4.80
C LEU A 112 -26.63 -6.16 -5.38
N HIS A 113 -25.36 -5.73 -5.43
CA HIS A 113 -24.25 -6.49 -5.99
C HIS A 113 -23.01 -6.46 -5.08
N PRO A 114 -22.29 -7.59 -4.97
CA PRO A 114 -21.00 -7.63 -4.32
C PRO A 114 -19.95 -6.74 -5.04
N ALA A 115 -18.86 -6.42 -4.35
CA ALA A 115 -17.86 -5.43 -4.76
C ALA A 115 -17.42 -5.54 -6.23
N ARG A 116 -17.41 -4.40 -6.94
CA ARG A 116 -16.98 -4.30 -8.35
C ARG A 116 -15.64 -3.55 -8.44
N PRO A 117 -14.64 -4.06 -9.19
CA PRO A 117 -13.41 -3.31 -9.43
C PRO A 117 -13.72 -2.02 -10.19
N CYS A 118 -13.25 -0.90 -9.68
CA CYS A 118 -13.58 0.43 -10.21
C CYS A 118 -12.33 1.21 -10.56
N LEU A 119 -12.42 1.95 -11.67
CA LEU A 119 -11.48 2.98 -12.10
C LEU A 119 -12.19 4.33 -12.12
N TRP A 120 -11.70 5.30 -11.36
CA TRP A 120 -12.22 6.66 -11.38
C TRP A 120 -11.36 7.58 -12.23
N ARG A 121 -12.02 8.36 -13.09
CA ARG A 121 -11.42 9.48 -13.82
C ARG A 121 -12.17 10.74 -13.43
N GLN A 122 -11.47 11.70 -12.83
CA GLN A 122 -12.07 12.95 -12.34
C GLN A 122 -13.27 12.70 -11.40
N GLY A 123 -13.19 11.65 -10.57
CA GLY A 123 -14.26 11.26 -9.64
C GLY A 123 -15.41 10.47 -10.25
N GLN A 124 -15.44 10.27 -11.58
CA GLN A 124 -16.45 9.47 -12.25
C GLN A 124 -16.02 8.00 -12.32
N PRO A 125 -16.85 7.05 -11.84
CA PRO A 125 -16.51 5.63 -11.83
C PRO A 125 -16.66 5.00 -13.22
N HIS A 126 -15.80 4.03 -13.49
CA HIS A 126 -15.86 3.10 -14.60
C HIS A 126 -15.76 1.68 -14.03
N ASP A 127 -16.75 0.84 -14.33
CA ASP A 127 -16.72 -0.58 -13.97
C ASP A 127 -15.70 -1.29 -14.87
N LEU A 128 -14.73 -1.96 -14.26
CA LEU A 128 -13.73 -2.74 -14.99
C LEU A 128 -14.23 -4.13 -15.36
N GLY A 129 -15.39 -4.54 -14.82
CA GLY A 129 -15.98 -5.85 -14.99
C GLY A 129 -15.36 -6.90 -14.08
N THR A 130 -15.85 -8.12 -14.26
CA THR A 130 -15.43 -9.33 -13.56
C THR A 130 -15.20 -10.45 -14.57
N LEU A 131 -14.40 -11.45 -14.23
CA LEU A 131 -14.05 -12.56 -15.13
C LEU A 131 -15.24 -13.49 -15.41
N ASP A 132 -16.29 -13.40 -14.59
CA ASP A 132 -17.60 -13.97 -14.86
C ASP A 132 -18.71 -13.00 -14.41
N GLU A 133 -19.95 -13.22 -14.87
CA GLU A 133 -21.09 -12.31 -14.65
C GLU A 133 -21.49 -12.15 -13.18
N ARG A 134 -21.18 -13.12 -12.31
CA ARG A 134 -21.54 -13.11 -10.89
C ARG A 134 -20.38 -12.72 -9.99
N GLY A 135 -19.17 -12.62 -10.56
CA GLY A 135 -17.94 -12.36 -9.85
C GLY A 135 -17.95 -11.05 -9.08
N THR A 136 -17.07 -11.01 -8.09
CA THR A 136 -16.75 -9.82 -7.29
C THR A 136 -15.28 -9.51 -7.50
N GLY A 137 -14.82 -8.30 -7.22
CA GLY A 137 -13.40 -8.05 -7.24
C GLY A 137 -12.98 -6.67 -6.78
N THR A 138 -11.67 -6.53 -6.65
CA THR A 138 -11.01 -5.29 -6.24
C THR A 138 -9.92 -4.94 -7.24
N ALA A 139 -9.90 -3.69 -7.70
CA ALA A 139 -8.71 -3.14 -8.35
C ALA A 139 -7.75 -2.63 -7.28
N LEU A 140 -6.52 -3.12 -7.31
CA LEU A 140 -5.55 -2.93 -6.24
C LEU A 140 -4.41 -1.98 -6.62
N ALA A 141 -4.03 -1.96 -7.90
CA ALA A 141 -2.98 -1.06 -8.39
C ALA A 141 -3.19 -0.64 -9.85
N VAL A 142 -2.66 0.52 -10.22
CA VAL A 142 -2.71 1.13 -11.54
C VAL A 142 -1.35 1.72 -11.89
N ASN A 143 -0.88 1.52 -13.12
CA ASN A 143 0.33 2.20 -13.61
C ASN A 143 -0.02 3.45 -14.44
N ASP A 144 0.98 4.22 -14.87
CA ASP A 144 0.80 5.47 -15.62
C ASP A 144 0.37 5.24 -17.09
N LYS A 145 0.40 3.99 -17.56
CA LYS A 145 -0.26 3.59 -18.80
C LYS A 145 -1.77 3.42 -18.63
N GLY A 146 -2.26 3.33 -17.39
CA GLY A 146 -3.64 3.02 -17.03
C GLY A 146 -3.97 1.55 -17.17
N GLU A 147 -2.96 0.69 -17.05
CA GLU A 147 -3.15 -0.73 -16.84
C GLU A 147 -3.44 -0.93 -15.36
N VAL A 148 -4.48 -1.70 -15.06
CA VAL A 148 -4.99 -1.91 -13.70
C VAL A 148 -4.89 -3.37 -13.37
N VAL A 149 -4.44 -3.69 -12.16
CA VAL A 149 -4.40 -5.07 -11.65
C VAL A 149 -5.15 -5.21 -10.35
N GLY A 150 -5.54 -6.43 -10.05
CA GLY A 150 -6.22 -6.75 -8.81
C GLY A 150 -6.66 -8.20 -8.77
N ASP A 151 -7.70 -8.45 -7.99
CA ASP A 151 -8.30 -9.77 -7.83
C ASP A 151 -9.78 -9.78 -8.21
N ASN A 152 -10.22 -10.95 -8.65
CA ASN A 152 -11.60 -11.24 -8.98
C ASN A 152 -11.99 -12.56 -8.33
N GLN A 153 -12.91 -12.52 -7.37
CA GLN A 153 -13.53 -13.73 -6.86
C GLN A 153 -14.55 -14.21 -7.88
N THR A 154 -14.27 -15.37 -8.47
CA THR A 154 -15.14 -16.00 -9.47
C THR A 154 -16.16 -16.90 -8.80
N TYR A 155 -17.34 -17.06 -9.41
CA TYR A 155 -18.34 -18.04 -8.97
C TYR A 155 -18.38 -19.28 -9.87
N ILE A 156 -17.65 -19.24 -10.99
CA ILE A 156 -17.45 -20.37 -11.88
C ILE A 156 -16.14 -21.07 -11.49
N ARG A 157 -16.03 -22.38 -11.70
CA ARG A 157 -14.84 -23.21 -11.35
C ARG A 157 -14.53 -23.30 -9.84
N GLY A 158 -15.56 -23.32 -9.00
CA GLY A 158 -15.39 -23.66 -7.58
C GLY A 158 -15.10 -22.48 -6.64
N GLY A 159 -15.26 -21.22 -7.09
CA GLY A 159 -15.16 -20.06 -6.20
C GLY A 159 -13.78 -19.39 -6.14
N GLU A 160 -12.88 -19.70 -7.09
CA GLU A 160 -11.48 -19.28 -7.03
C GLU A 160 -11.32 -17.75 -7.11
N THR A 161 -10.35 -17.24 -6.37
CA THR A 161 -9.85 -15.87 -6.53
C THR A 161 -8.82 -15.83 -7.65
N ARG A 162 -9.08 -15.04 -8.69
CA ARG A 162 -8.27 -14.95 -9.90
C ARG A 162 -7.67 -13.54 -10.00
N ALA A 163 -6.37 -13.44 -10.26
CA ALA A 163 -5.72 -12.17 -10.50
C ALA A 163 -5.97 -11.73 -11.93
N PHE A 164 -6.23 -10.44 -12.12
CA PHE A 164 -6.49 -9.88 -13.44
C PHE A 164 -5.53 -8.75 -13.81
N LEU A 165 -5.42 -8.51 -15.11
CA LEU A 165 -4.92 -7.28 -15.71
C LEU A 165 -6.02 -6.69 -16.59
N TRP A 166 -6.48 -5.49 -16.27
CA TRP A 166 -7.34 -4.70 -17.13
C TRP A 166 -6.49 -3.76 -17.98
N ARG A 167 -6.71 -3.79 -19.30
CA ARG A 167 -5.98 -2.94 -20.24
C ARG A 167 -6.87 -2.59 -21.43
N ARG A 168 -7.07 -1.29 -21.64
CA ARG A 168 -7.81 -0.74 -22.80
C ARG A 168 -9.19 -1.37 -22.97
N GLY A 169 -9.94 -1.51 -21.86
CA GLY A 169 -11.31 -2.07 -21.87
C GLY A 169 -11.37 -3.59 -21.86
N VAL A 170 -10.25 -4.29 -21.82
CA VAL A 170 -10.20 -5.77 -21.79
C VAL A 170 -9.70 -6.23 -20.43
N LEU A 171 -10.49 -7.10 -19.78
CA LEU A 171 -10.10 -7.81 -18.56
C LEU A 171 -9.40 -9.12 -18.93
N ILE A 172 -8.18 -9.31 -18.45
CA ILE A 172 -7.31 -10.44 -18.79
C ILE A 172 -7.03 -11.24 -17.52
N ASP A 173 -7.39 -12.52 -17.49
CA ASP A 173 -6.94 -13.46 -16.44
C ASP A 173 -5.42 -13.68 -16.58
N LEU A 174 -4.68 -13.54 -15.47
CA LEU A 174 -3.23 -13.78 -15.44
C LEU A 174 -2.85 -15.27 -15.54
N GLY A 175 -3.81 -16.18 -15.70
CA GLY A 175 -3.61 -17.61 -15.91
C GLY A 175 -3.27 -18.35 -14.62
N GLY A 176 -2.88 -19.64 -14.72
CA GLY A 176 -2.48 -20.55 -13.63
C GLY A 176 -3.63 -21.27 -12.86
N ILE A 177 -3.25 -22.12 -11.88
CA ILE A 177 -4.14 -22.98 -11.08
C ILE A 177 -4.28 -22.47 -9.63
N GLY A 178 -5.49 -22.42 -9.08
CA GLY A 178 -5.76 -22.04 -7.69
C GLY A 178 -5.82 -20.53 -7.44
N ASP A 179 -6.08 -20.17 -6.18
CA ASP A 179 -6.25 -18.79 -5.73
C ASP A 179 -5.01 -17.94 -6.02
N ARG A 180 -5.23 -16.68 -6.42
CA ARG A 180 -4.18 -15.70 -6.69
C ARG A 180 -4.71 -14.28 -6.63
N SER A 181 -3.87 -13.34 -6.22
CA SER A 181 -4.16 -11.90 -6.23
C SER A 181 -2.96 -11.13 -6.78
N ALA A 182 -3.21 -10.17 -7.67
CA ALA A 182 -2.20 -9.24 -8.16
C ALA A 182 -2.20 -7.97 -7.30
N VAL A 183 -1.04 -7.64 -6.73
CA VAL A 183 -0.91 -6.63 -5.68
C VAL A 183 -0.18 -5.37 -6.13
N GLY A 184 0.47 -5.40 -7.29
CA GLY A 184 1.20 -4.26 -7.83
C GLY A 184 1.56 -4.43 -9.31
N ILE A 185 1.73 -3.32 -10.02
CA ILE A 185 2.08 -3.26 -11.45
C ILE A 185 2.99 -2.06 -11.75
N ASN A 186 4.14 -2.25 -12.40
CA ASN A 186 5.00 -1.14 -12.82
C ASN A 186 4.70 -0.63 -14.25
N ASN A 187 5.35 0.44 -14.68
CA ASN A 187 5.19 0.97 -16.04
C ASN A 187 5.84 0.13 -17.13
N SER A 188 6.59 -0.92 -16.79
CA SER A 188 7.04 -1.96 -17.73
C SER A 188 6.00 -3.09 -17.92
N SER A 189 4.79 -2.92 -17.38
CA SER A 189 3.71 -3.91 -17.42
C SER A 189 4.11 -5.24 -16.75
N GLN A 190 4.95 -5.14 -15.72
CA GLN A 190 5.27 -6.25 -14.82
C GLN A 190 4.32 -6.21 -13.64
N VAL A 191 3.68 -7.35 -13.36
CA VAL A 191 2.70 -7.48 -12.29
C VAL A 191 3.25 -8.39 -11.21
N ILE A 192 3.15 -7.98 -9.96
CA ILE A 192 3.49 -8.81 -8.80
C ILE A 192 2.24 -9.26 -8.08
N GLY A 193 2.33 -10.39 -7.39
CA GLY A 193 1.21 -10.92 -6.63
C GLY A 193 1.55 -12.14 -5.82
N VAL A 194 0.52 -12.72 -5.22
CA VAL A 194 0.60 -13.97 -4.48
C VAL A 194 -0.25 -15.02 -5.19
N HIS A 195 0.26 -16.24 -5.30
CA HIS A 195 -0.52 -17.41 -5.67
C HIS A 195 -0.40 -18.47 -4.57
N TYR A 196 -1.40 -19.33 -4.46
CA TYR A 196 -1.46 -20.38 -3.45
C TYR A 196 -0.98 -21.70 -4.05
N THR A 197 -0.04 -22.35 -3.38
CA THR A 197 0.49 -23.68 -3.74
C THR A 197 0.21 -24.66 -2.61
N GLU A 198 0.41 -25.96 -2.85
CA GLU A 198 0.38 -26.98 -1.79
C GLU A 198 1.39 -26.68 -0.66
N ALA A 199 2.50 -26.02 -1.00
CA ALA A 199 3.55 -25.67 -0.05
C ALA A 199 3.27 -24.37 0.73
N GLY A 200 2.24 -23.59 0.37
CA GLY A 200 1.94 -22.28 0.96
C GLY A 200 1.81 -21.15 -0.05
N ARG A 201 1.76 -19.91 0.44
CA ARG A 201 1.65 -18.69 -0.39
C ARG A 201 2.98 -18.35 -1.06
N ARG A 202 2.97 -18.07 -2.36
CA ARG A 202 4.18 -17.77 -3.14
C ARG A 202 4.06 -16.47 -3.90
N ALA A 203 5.09 -15.64 -3.80
CA ALA A 203 5.22 -14.44 -4.60
C ALA A 203 5.43 -14.82 -6.08
N PHE A 204 4.77 -14.11 -6.98
CA PHE A 204 5.00 -14.23 -8.41
C PHE A 204 5.32 -12.90 -9.07
N LEU A 205 6.01 -12.99 -10.21
CA LEU A 205 6.11 -11.96 -11.24
C LEU A 205 5.39 -12.46 -12.48
N TRP A 206 4.42 -11.69 -12.98
CA TRP A 206 3.81 -11.90 -14.28
C TRP A 206 4.32 -10.86 -15.27
N GLN A 207 4.79 -11.30 -16.43
CA GLN A 207 5.24 -10.42 -17.49
C GLN A 207 5.01 -11.08 -18.84
N ARG A 208 4.36 -10.36 -19.77
CA ARG A 208 4.13 -10.79 -21.16
C ARG A 208 3.49 -12.19 -21.28
N GLY A 209 2.55 -12.51 -20.38
CA GLY A 209 1.83 -13.79 -20.39
C GLY A 209 2.54 -14.93 -19.65
N THR A 210 3.73 -14.69 -19.10
CA THR A 210 4.47 -15.68 -18.31
C THR A 210 4.36 -15.35 -16.84
N LEU A 211 3.97 -16.33 -16.02
CA LEU A 211 4.00 -16.27 -14.56
C LEU A 211 5.27 -16.97 -14.06
N THR A 212 6.05 -16.25 -13.27
CA THR A 212 7.30 -16.72 -12.66
C THR A 212 7.13 -16.73 -11.14
N ASP A 213 7.23 -17.90 -10.51
CA ASP A 213 7.38 -18.01 -9.05
C ASP A 213 8.75 -17.42 -8.65
N LEU A 214 8.76 -16.54 -7.65
CA LEU A 214 9.98 -15.88 -7.18
C LEU A 214 10.82 -16.76 -6.24
N GLY A 215 10.27 -17.87 -5.76
CA GLY A 215 10.83 -18.73 -4.74
C GLY A 215 10.60 -18.20 -3.34
N THR A 216 11.41 -18.72 -2.41
CA THR A 216 11.44 -18.33 -0.99
C THR A 216 12.89 -18.26 -0.52
N LEU A 217 13.12 -17.79 0.71
CA LEU A 217 14.43 -17.83 1.39
C LEU A 217 14.75 -19.23 1.99
N GLY A 218 14.11 -20.28 1.49
CA GLY A 218 14.28 -21.67 1.95
C GLY A 218 13.08 -22.22 2.72
N GLY A 219 12.13 -21.38 3.12
CA GLY A 219 10.88 -21.78 3.75
C GLY A 219 9.74 -22.01 2.75
N SER A 220 8.51 -22.02 3.27
CA SER A 220 7.27 -22.28 2.53
C SER A 220 6.65 -21.05 1.86
N GLU A 221 6.84 -19.86 2.43
CA GLU A 221 6.06 -18.67 2.09
C GLU A 221 6.89 -17.51 1.53
N SER A 222 6.30 -16.78 0.58
CA SER A 222 6.75 -15.47 0.14
C SER A 222 5.57 -14.58 -0.26
N VAL A 223 5.62 -13.31 0.12
CA VAL A 223 4.59 -12.30 -0.17
C VAL A 223 5.26 -11.01 -0.62
N PRO A 224 5.02 -10.52 -1.85
CA PRO A 224 5.59 -9.27 -2.31
C PRO A 224 4.77 -8.08 -1.80
N THR A 225 5.45 -6.96 -1.53
CA THR A 225 4.84 -5.72 -1.03
C THR A 225 4.98 -4.56 -2.02
N ASP A 226 6.08 -4.51 -2.78
CA ASP A 226 6.35 -3.41 -3.72
C ASP A 226 7.24 -3.87 -4.88
N ILE A 227 7.12 -3.19 -6.03
CA ILE A 227 7.97 -3.38 -7.21
C ILE A 227 8.39 -2.01 -7.77
N ASN A 228 9.63 -1.88 -8.21
CA ASN A 228 10.12 -0.66 -8.85
C ASN A 228 10.16 -0.72 -10.38
N GLU A 229 10.50 0.38 -11.03
CA GLU A 229 10.55 0.47 -12.50
C GLU A 229 11.72 -0.29 -13.11
N ARG A 230 12.68 -0.71 -12.26
CA ARG A 230 13.76 -1.63 -12.64
C ARG A 230 13.36 -3.10 -12.50
N GLY A 231 12.13 -3.40 -12.08
CA GLY A 231 11.66 -4.77 -11.84
C GLY A 231 12.23 -5.42 -10.57
N GLN A 232 12.79 -4.63 -9.65
CA GLN A 232 13.17 -5.11 -8.32
C GLN A 232 11.90 -5.24 -7.47
N ILE A 233 11.73 -6.37 -6.82
CA ILE A 233 10.54 -6.70 -6.01
C ILE A 233 11.00 -6.87 -4.57
N VAL A 234 10.23 -6.36 -3.61
CA VAL A 234 10.52 -6.56 -2.18
C VAL A 234 9.31 -7.13 -1.46
N GLY A 235 9.53 -7.68 -0.28
CA GLY A 235 8.45 -8.22 0.55
C GLY A 235 8.94 -9.01 1.75
N THR A 236 8.17 -10.03 2.14
CA THR A 236 8.51 -10.99 3.18
C THR A 236 8.64 -12.40 2.61
N SER A 237 9.57 -13.19 3.15
CA SER A 237 9.68 -14.62 2.86
C SER A 237 10.14 -15.37 4.08
N THR A 238 9.66 -16.61 4.24
CA THR A 238 10.14 -17.49 5.30
C THR A 238 11.46 -18.14 4.89
N THR A 239 12.40 -18.16 5.84
CA THR A 239 13.68 -18.87 5.76
C THR A 239 13.50 -20.36 6.06
N ALA A 240 14.56 -21.15 5.91
CA ALA A 240 14.52 -22.60 6.17
C ALA A 240 14.18 -22.98 7.62
N ASP A 241 14.49 -22.12 8.58
CA ASP A 241 14.11 -22.22 10.00
C ASP A 241 12.71 -21.64 10.31
N GLY A 242 11.98 -21.20 9.28
CA GLY A 242 10.60 -20.72 9.38
C GLY A 242 10.45 -19.26 9.82
N ILE A 243 11.55 -18.52 9.97
CA ILE A 243 11.53 -17.12 10.40
C ILE A 243 11.19 -16.22 9.20
N GLN A 244 10.33 -15.22 9.42
CA GLN A 244 9.98 -14.27 8.36
C GLN A 244 11.08 -13.21 8.19
N HIS A 245 11.68 -13.16 7.01
CA HIS A 245 12.68 -12.16 6.63
C HIS A 245 12.20 -11.25 5.52
N ALA A 246 12.68 -10.00 5.53
CA ALA A 246 12.57 -9.10 4.41
C ALA A 246 13.39 -9.65 3.22
N PHE A 247 12.86 -9.55 2.00
CA PHE A 247 13.62 -9.93 0.80
C PHE A 247 13.69 -8.80 -0.24
N LEU A 248 14.71 -8.88 -1.09
CA LEU A 248 14.80 -8.19 -2.38
C LEU A 248 14.97 -9.25 -3.47
N TRP A 249 14.05 -9.31 -4.42
CA TRP A 249 14.19 -10.12 -5.62
C TRP A 249 14.70 -9.24 -6.76
N GLN A 250 15.80 -9.66 -7.37
CA GLN A 250 16.41 -8.99 -8.50
C GLN A 250 17.17 -10.01 -9.36
N ASP A 251 17.07 -9.87 -10.69
CA ASP A 251 17.84 -10.68 -11.64
C ASP A 251 17.67 -12.20 -11.43
N GLY A 252 16.44 -12.63 -11.13
CA GLY A 252 16.11 -14.06 -10.94
C GLY A 252 16.45 -14.62 -9.56
N ARG A 253 16.90 -13.79 -8.61
CA ARG A 253 17.39 -14.24 -7.30
C ARG A 253 16.71 -13.49 -6.16
N MET A 254 16.32 -14.23 -5.12
CA MET A 254 15.87 -13.68 -3.85
C MET A 254 17.09 -13.43 -2.94
N ILE A 255 17.23 -12.20 -2.47
CA ILE A 255 18.30 -11.73 -1.59
C ILE A 255 17.67 -11.50 -0.22
N ASP A 256 18.21 -12.14 0.81
CA ASP A 256 17.82 -11.93 2.19
C ASP A 256 18.26 -10.53 2.67
N LEU A 257 17.30 -9.75 3.15
CA LEU A 257 17.51 -8.43 3.77
C LEU A 257 17.29 -8.45 5.29
N GLY A 258 17.02 -9.64 5.84
CA GLY A 258 16.69 -9.84 7.22
C GLY A 258 17.81 -9.55 8.20
N THR A 259 17.46 -9.66 9.47
CA THR A 259 18.39 -9.53 10.60
C THR A 259 18.89 -10.92 11.01
N PRO A 260 20.13 -11.06 11.52
CA PRO A 260 20.61 -12.33 12.04
C PRO A 260 19.75 -12.95 13.15
N SER A 261 18.97 -12.13 13.87
CA SER A 261 17.97 -12.59 14.84
C SER A 261 16.71 -11.74 14.79
N GLY A 262 15.55 -12.40 14.75
CA GLY A 262 14.23 -11.76 14.71
C GLY A 262 13.61 -11.70 13.32
N GLU A 263 12.39 -11.19 13.27
CA GLU A 263 11.62 -11.09 12.04
C GLU A 263 11.84 -9.75 11.35
N SER A 264 11.61 -9.71 10.05
CA SER A 264 11.62 -8.47 9.28
C SER A 264 10.70 -8.55 8.07
N GLY A 265 10.37 -7.38 7.52
CA GLY A 265 9.66 -7.27 6.26
C GLY A 265 10.01 -5.98 5.54
N ALA A 266 10.14 -6.06 4.22
CA ALA A 266 10.31 -4.88 3.38
C ALA A 266 8.95 -4.27 3.03
N VAL A 267 8.86 -2.95 3.12
CA VAL A 267 7.63 -2.17 2.92
C VAL A 267 7.66 -1.43 1.58
N ALA A 268 8.82 -0.91 1.20
CA ALA A 268 8.96 -0.02 0.05
C ALA A 268 10.30 -0.21 -0.62
N VAL A 269 10.35 -0.06 -1.94
CA VAL A 269 11.59 0.06 -2.71
C VAL A 269 11.54 1.32 -3.55
N ASN A 270 12.70 1.93 -3.88
CA ASN A 270 12.82 3.00 -4.88
C ASN A 270 13.59 2.59 -6.14
N ASP A 271 13.57 3.40 -7.22
CA ASP A 271 14.27 3.04 -8.47
C ASP A 271 15.80 3.08 -8.34
N ARG A 272 16.31 3.66 -7.24
CA ARG A 272 17.73 3.53 -6.86
C ARG A 272 18.05 2.22 -6.16
N GLY A 273 17.07 1.34 -5.95
CA GLY A 273 17.23 0.09 -5.20
C GLY A 273 17.49 0.35 -3.72
N GLN A 274 16.90 1.40 -3.16
CA GLN A 274 16.86 1.63 -1.71
C GLN A 274 15.55 1.04 -1.20
N VAL A 275 15.63 0.26 -0.12
CA VAL A 275 14.50 -0.45 0.46
C VAL A 275 14.27 0.08 1.87
N THR A 276 13.03 0.24 2.30
CA THR A 276 12.69 0.44 3.71
C THR A 276 11.87 -0.72 4.22
N GLY A 277 11.93 -0.96 5.52
CA GLY A 277 11.21 -2.06 6.15
C GLY A 277 11.18 -1.96 7.66
N TRP A 278 10.56 -2.95 8.27
CA TRP A 278 10.44 -3.10 9.72
C TRP A 278 11.28 -4.28 10.21
N THR A 279 11.62 -4.27 11.49
CA THR A 279 12.31 -5.35 12.17
C THR A 279 11.68 -5.57 13.54
N ASN A 280 11.42 -6.83 13.88
CA ASN A 280 11.02 -7.27 15.20
C ASN A 280 12.13 -8.13 15.78
N SER A 281 12.98 -7.52 16.59
CA SER A 281 14.13 -8.20 17.18
C SER A 281 13.66 -9.26 18.18
N ALA A 282 14.44 -10.34 18.37
CA ALA A 282 14.07 -11.44 19.28
C ALA A 282 13.84 -11.01 20.75
N ASN A 283 14.31 -9.82 21.14
CA ASN A 283 14.06 -9.19 22.45
C ASN A 283 12.80 -8.28 22.47
N GLY A 284 11.97 -8.32 21.43
CA GLY A 284 10.75 -7.52 21.30
C GLY A 284 10.98 -6.06 20.89
N VAL A 285 12.21 -5.66 20.57
CA VAL A 285 12.49 -4.31 20.09
C VAL A 285 12.03 -4.18 18.64
N LEU A 286 10.92 -3.46 18.46
CA LEU A 286 10.44 -3.02 17.16
C LEU A 286 11.29 -1.87 16.66
N GLY A 287 11.79 -2.00 15.44
CA GLY A 287 12.54 -0.97 14.74
C GLY A 287 12.19 -0.95 13.26
N SER A 288 12.81 -0.03 12.54
CA SER A 288 12.75 0.02 11.09
C SER A 288 14.15 0.05 10.50
N PHE A 289 14.26 -0.26 9.22
CA PHE A 289 15.53 -0.18 8.52
C PHE A 289 15.39 0.47 7.16
N ARG A 290 16.51 0.99 6.67
CA ARG A 290 16.75 1.26 5.26
C ARG A 290 17.89 0.37 4.79
N TRP A 291 17.70 -0.31 3.68
CA TRP A 291 18.73 -1.09 3.01
C TRP A 291 19.13 -0.43 1.69
N HIS A 292 20.42 -0.42 1.38
CA HIS A 292 20.93 -0.03 0.06
C HIS A 292 22.29 -0.66 -0.21
N ARG A 293 22.42 -1.40 -1.32
CA ARG A 293 23.70 -1.96 -1.79
C ARG A 293 24.44 -2.77 -0.71
N GLY A 294 23.71 -3.64 -0.01
CA GLY A 294 24.26 -4.49 1.06
C GLY A 294 24.42 -3.79 2.41
N VAL A 295 24.17 -2.48 2.51
CA VAL A 295 24.24 -1.75 3.77
C VAL A 295 22.83 -1.60 4.35
N ARG A 296 22.63 -2.13 5.56
CA ARG A 296 21.41 -1.96 6.36
C ARG A 296 21.67 -0.89 7.43
N THR A 297 20.78 0.09 7.52
CA THR A 297 20.82 1.17 8.52
C THR A 297 19.54 1.12 9.34
N ASP A 298 19.66 0.97 10.66
CA ASP A 298 18.54 0.97 11.59
C ASP A 298 18.01 2.38 11.84
N PHE A 299 16.70 2.46 12.07
CA PHE A 299 15.96 3.68 12.38
C PHE A 299 15.05 3.46 13.58
N ALA A 300 15.07 4.42 14.50
CA ALA A 300 14.02 4.57 15.49
C ALA A 300 12.79 5.20 14.81
N GLY A 301 11.66 4.50 14.83
CA GLY A 301 10.41 4.92 14.19
C GLY A 301 9.77 3.82 13.35
N TYR A 302 8.61 4.14 12.80
CA TYR A 302 7.87 3.29 11.87
C TYR A 302 8.00 3.88 10.47
N LEU A 303 8.89 3.32 9.66
CA LEU A 303 9.08 3.75 8.27
C LEU A 303 8.00 3.13 7.39
N SER A 304 7.29 3.96 6.63
CA SER A 304 6.20 3.53 5.77
C SER A 304 6.54 3.60 4.30
N ASP A 305 7.46 4.48 3.91
CA ASP A 305 7.68 4.74 2.50
C ASP A 305 9.03 5.40 2.17
N ILE A 306 9.47 5.29 0.91
CA ILE A 306 10.67 5.94 0.37
C ILE A 306 10.45 6.45 -1.06
N ASN A 307 10.79 7.71 -1.31
CA ASN A 307 10.62 8.33 -2.64
C ASN A 307 11.86 8.23 -3.54
N GLU A 308 11.74 8.73 -4.76
CA GLU A 308 12.81 8.86 -5.74
C GLU A 308 13.77 10.02 -5.49
N ARG A 309 13.81 10.54 -4.27
CA ARG A 309 14.95 11.32 -3.77
C ARG A 309 15.70 10.57 -2.67
N GLY A 310 15.24 9.38 -2.31
CA GLY A 310 15.72 8.62 -1.17
C GLY A 310 15.25 9.21 0.16
N TRP A 311 14.23 10.06 0.14
CA TRP A 311 13.59 10.56 1.36
C TRP A 311 12.64 9.51 1.87
N VAL A 312 12.75 9.22 3.15
CA VAL A 312 11.98 8.16 3.81
C VAL A 312 10.94 8.81 4.70
N ALA A 313 9.68 8.39 4.58
CA ALA A 313 8.59 8.86 5.42
C ALA A 313 8.20 7.83 6.48
N GLY A 314 7.62 8.33 7.57
CA GLY A 314 7.16 7.50 8.66
C GLY A 314 6.67 8.30 9.84
N THR A 315 6.57 7.64 10.98
CA THR A 315 6.31 8.29 12.27
C THR A 315 7.39 7.96 13.29
N THR A 316 7.60 8.84 14.25
CA THR A 316 8.43 8.53 15.43
C THR A 316 7.83 7.38 16.24
N THR A 317 8.62 6.79 17.14
CA THR A 317 8.11 6.00 18.26
C THR A 317 7.57 6.92 19.37
N GLY A 318 6.89 6.35 20.35
CA GLY A 318 6.38 7.06 21.54
C GLY A 318 4.91 7.47 21.45
N ASP A 319 4.43 8.11 22.50
CA ASP A 319 3.08 8.66 22.60
C ASP A 319 3.16 10.10 23.16
N PRO A 320 2.81 11.14 22.38
CA PRO A 320 2.29 11.08 21.01
C PRO A 320 3.38 10.72 19.98
N ARG A 321 2.95 10.15 18.85
CA ARG A 321 3.76 9.97 17.64
C ARG A 321 3.75 11.25 16.79
N TYR A 322 4.86 11.52 16.12
CA TYR A 322 5.03 12.67 15.24
C TYR A 322 5.33 12.25 13.80
N ALA A 323 4.89 13.06 12.83
CA ALA A 323 5.29 12.88 11.45
C ALA A 323 6.80 12.97 11.31
N LEU A 324 7.38 12.13 10.47
CA LEU A 324 8.81 12.05 10.25
C LEU A 324 9.11 11.95 8.76
N VAL A 325 10.11 12.71 8.32
CA VAL A 325 10.83 12.48 7.06
C VAL A 325 12.33 12.43 7.31
N TRP A 326 12.98 11.35 6.93
CA TRP A 326 14.44 11.28 6.85
C TRP A 326 14.89 11.71 5.46
N ARG A 327 15.72 12.76 5.40
CA ARG A 327 16.27 13.31 4.15
C ARG A 327 17.70 13.76 4.36
N ASN A 328 18.58 13.45 3.41
CA ASN A 328 19.99 13.90 3.42
C ASN A 328 20.73 13.59 4.74
N GLY A 329 20.52 12.39 5.30
CA GLY A 329 21.16 11.96 6.55
C GLY A 329 20.57 12.58 7.83
N ARG A 330 19.50 13.37 7.73
CA ARG A 330 18.85 14.01 8.88
C ARG A 330 17.39 13.60 8.99
N THR A 331 16.96 13.35 10.21
CA THR A 331 15.55 13.17 10.56
C THR A 331 14.92 14.53 10.79
N VAL A 332 13.83 14.82 10.08
CA VAL A 332 12.98 15.99 10.28
C VAL A 332 11.64 15.49 10.80
N THR A 333 11.23 16.00 11.95
CA THR A 333 9.92 15.71 12.55
C THR A 333 9.00 16.91 12.40
N GLY A 334 7.75 16.79 12.83
CA GLY A 334 6.85 17.94 12.92
C GLY A 334 5.64 17.66 13.75
N ASP A 335 4.48 18.14 13.30
CA ASP A 335 3.22 17.98 14.00
C ASP A 335 2.84 16.50 14.21
N PRO A 336 1.95 16.22 15.21
CA PRO A 336 1.52 14.87 15.51
C PRO A 336 1.02 14.10 14.29
N ALA A 337 1.27 12.79 14.30
CA ALA A 337 0.78 11.87 13.29
C ALA A 337 0.48 10.53 13.93
N ALA A 338 -0.73 10.01 13.72
CA ALA A 338 -1.03 8.64 14.09
C ALA A 338 -0.34 7.67 13.12
N ALA A 339 -0.36 8.01 11.83
CA ALA A 339 0.46 7.35 10.82
C ALA A 339 0.75 8.31 9.67
N VAL A 340 1.99 8.28 9.17
CA VAL A 340 2.35 8.78 7.84
C VAL A 340 2.49 7.55 6.96
N MET A 341 1.76 7.49 5.85
CA MET A 341 1.67 6.30 5.00
C MET A 341 2.55 6.40 3.76
N VAL A 342 2.67 7.59 3.19
CA VAL A 342 3.21 7.79 1.85
C VAL A 342 3.92 9.14 1.71
N ILE A 343 4.84 9.23 0.75
CA ILE A 343 5.55 10.45 0.39
C ILE A 343 5.71 10.56 -1.13
N ASN A 344 5.32 11.68 -1.74
CA ASN A 344 5.69 11.92 -3.15
C ASN A 344 7.10 12.52 -3.30
N ASN A 345 7.60 12.66 -4.52
CA ASN A 345 8.91 13.24 -4.78
C ASN A 345 8.99 14.73 -4.45
N ARG A 346 7.85 15.42 -4.31
CA ARG A 346 7.81 16.81 -3.84
C ARG A 346 7.92 16.94 -2.32
N GLY A 347 7.95 15.83 -1.59
CA GLY A 347 8.02 15.80 -0.13
C GLY A 347 6.67 16.02 0.56
N LEU A 348 5.55 15.90 -0.16
CA LEU A 348 4.23 15.89 0.46
C LEU A 348 4.02 14.53 1.11
N LEU A 349 3.81 14.53 2.43
CA LEU A 349 3.47 13.36 3.21
C LEU A 349 1.95 13.26 3.33
N ALA A 350 1.39 12.05 3.35
CA ALA A 350 -0.03 11.84 3.62
C ALA A 350 -0.26 10.64 4.55
N GLY A 351 -1.33 10.70 5.35
CA GLY A 351 -1.69 9.72 6.36
C GLY A 351 -2.86 10.19 7.21
N TRP A 352 -2.81 9.99 8.53
CA TRP A 352 -3.86 10.46 9.44
C TRP A 352 -3.35 10.82 10.84
N THR A 353 -4.16 11.62 11.53
CA THR A 353 -4.01 11.99 12.94
C THR A 353 -5.19 11.45 13.75
N ASN A 354 -4.99 11.21 15.05
CA ASN A 354 -6.07 10.85 15.96
C ASN A 354 -6.72 12.14 16.48
N THR A 355 -8.05 12.21 16.45
CA THR A 355 -8.83 13.28 17.09
C THR A 355 -9.88 12.67 18.02
N PRO A 356 -10.47 13.44 18.96
CA PRO A 356 -11.54 12.93 19.83
C PRO A 356 -12.76 12.39 19.06
N GLY A 357 -13.01 12.86 17.84
CA GLY A 357 -14.16 12.47 17.01
C GLY A 357 -13.89 11.33 16.01
N GLY A 358 -12.64 10.89 15.88
CA GLY A 358 -12.21 9.91 14.88
C GLY A 358 -10.88 10.29 14.24
N ASN A 359 -10.42 9.49 13.28
CA ASN A 359 -9.16 9.76 12.60
C ASN A 359 -9.38 10.83 11.51
N HIS A 360 -8.47 11.79 11.41
CA HIS A 360 -8.54 12.82 10.37
C HIS A 360 -7.43 12.59 9.36
N ALA A 361 -7.80 12.45 8.09
CA ALA A 361 -6.85 12.40 6.99
C ALA A 361 -6.02 13.69 7.02
N THR A 362 -4.71 13.54 7.00
CA THR A 362 -3.78 14.65 7.24
C THR A 362 -2.65 14.59 6.22
N VAL A 363 -2.16 15.75 5.80
CA VAL A 363 -0.92 15.89 5.03
C VAL A 363 0.10 16.71 5.80
N TRP A 364 1.38 16.48 5.53
CA TRP A 364 2.47 17.26 6.10
C TRP A 364 3.44 17.72 5.00
N ARG A 365 4.06 18.89 5.19
CA ARG A 365 5.01 19.46 4.23
C ARG A 365 6.14 20.22 4.91
#